data_AF-A0A6I1C0B6-F1
#
_entry.id   AF-A0A6I1C0B6-F1
#
_cell.length_a   1.000
_cell.length_b   1.000
_cell.length_c   1.000
_cell.angle_alpha   90.00
_cell.angle_beta   90.00
_cell.angle_gamma   90.00
#
_symmetry.space_group_name_H-M   'P 1'
#
loop_
_entity.id
_entity.type
_entity.pdbx_description
1 polymer ?
#
loop_
_entity_poly.entity_id
_entity_poly.type
_entity_poly.pdbx_seq_one_letter_code
_entity_poly.pdbx_strand_id
1 'polypeptide(L)'
;MVTMVPWAEPGSRFTRDSESECTWLMSVANRKTVSGFLHVAWRTAGDIVRRVADRLRAAMPSPFDGLAAIGVDTARATRIRPWSDARTPRASSTVHGGSRNRCACSGSPSTGPGES
;
A
#
# COMPACT_ATOMS: atom_id res chain seq x y z
N MET A 1 22.32 34.71 -2.91
CA MET A 1 21.66 34.53 -1.60
C MET A 1 20.16 34.65 -1.85
N VAL A 2 19.37 33.60 -1.64
CA VAL A 2 17.90 33.71 -1.73
C VAL A 2 17.44 34.49 -0.50
N THR A 3 16.65 35.53 -0.70
CA THR A 3 16.13 36.35 0.39
C THR A 3 15.16 35.54 1.25
N MET A 4 15.24 35.69 2.58
CA MET A 4 14.30 35.06 3.50
C MET A 4 12.99 35.85 3.48
N VAL A 5 11.90 35.21 3.05
CA VAL A 5 10.56 35.79 3.08
C VAL A 5 9.68 35.05 4.09
N PRO A 6 8.78 35.73 4.82
CA PRO A 6 7.96 35.07 5.85
C PRO A 6 6.91 34.10 5.28
N TRP A 7 6.59 34.14 3.99
CA TRP A 7 5.53 33.34 3.36
C TRP A 7 6.04 32.14 2.55
N ALA A 8 7.35 31.93 2.42
CA ALA A 8 7.92 30.80 1.68
C ALA A 8 9.15 30.25 2.40
N GLU A 9 9.39 28.94 2.29
CA GLU A 9 10.62 28.34 2.81
C GLU A 9 11.84 28.78 1.99
N PRO A 10 13.01 29.00 2.61
CA PRO A 10 14.23 29.29 1.88
C PRO A 10 14.51 28.26 0.79
N GLY A 11 14.67 28.72 -0.45
CA GLY A 11 14.89 27.87 -1.61
C GLY A 11 13.64 27.15 -2.14
N SER A 12 12.46 27.37 -1.55
CA SER A 12 11.20 26.92 -2.15
C SER A 12 10.74 27.89 -3.23
N ARG A 13 10.22 27.31 -4.31
CA ARG A 13 9.54 28.04 -5.39
C ARG A 13 8.04 28.23 -5.12
N PHE A 14 7.53 27.71 -4.01
CA PHE A 14 6.12 27.74 -3.63
C PHE A 14 5.93 28.48 -2.31
N THR A 15 4.75 29.10 -2.15
CA THR A 15 4.33 29.68 -0.86
C THR A 15 3.98 28.57 0.13
N ARG A 16 4.07 28.87 1.43
CA ARG A 16 3.66 27.95 2.50
C ARG A 16 2.20 27.52 2.39
N ASP A 17 1.32 28.41 1.93
CA ASP A 17 -0.10 28.10 1.73
C ASP A 17 -0.28 27.12 0.57
N SER A 18 0.38 27.36 -0.56
CA SER A 18 0.37 26.44 -1.71
C SER A 18 0.93 25.06 -1.34
N GLU A 19 2.00 25.02 -0.55
CA GLU A 19 2.55 23.76 -0.03
C GLU A 19 1.58 23.04 0.92
N SER A 20 0.83 23.79 1.73
CA SER A 20 -0.17 23.25 2.67
C SER A 20 -1.37 22.67 1.92
N GLU A 21 -1.88 23.37 0.91
CA GLU A 21 -2.94 22.85 0.04
C GLU A 21 -2.50 21.58 -0.71
N CYS A 22 -1.26 21.56 -1.21
CA CYS A 22 -0.68 20.38 -1.84
C CYS A 22 -0.65 19.19 -0.88
N THR A 23 -0.27 19.43 0.37
CA THR A 23 -0.21 18.39 1.41
C THR A 23 -1.59 17.87 1.79
N TRP A 24 -2.57 18.76 1.92
CA TRP A 24 -3.96 18.38 2.18
C TRP A 24 -4.52 17.53 1.04
N LEU A 25 -4.39 18.01 -0.21
CA LEU A 25 -4.81 17.25 -1.39
C LEU A 25 -4.10 15.90 -1.47
N MET A 26 -2.84 15.84 -1.02
CA MET A 26 -2.11 14.58 -1.02
C MET A 26 -2.59 13.53 -0.03
N SER A 27 -3.32 13.97 0.98
CA SER A 27 -3.90 13.08 1.98
C SER A 27 -5.27 12.55 1.54
N VAL A 28 -5.98 13.25 0.65
CA VAL A 28 -7.38 12.94 0.30
C VAL A 28 -7.61 12.55 -1.16
N ALA A 29 -6.66 12.82 -2.07
CA ALA A 29 -6.86 12.67 -3.50
C ALA A 29 -5.77 11.83 -4.20
N ASN A 30 -6.12 11.27 -5.35
CA ASN A 30 -5.18 10.48 -6.15
C ASN A 30 -4.21 11.37 -6.96
N ARG A 31 -3.15 10.75 -7.50
CA ARG A 31 -2.12 11.41 -8.31
C ARG A 31 -2.64 12.25 -9.47
N LYS A 32 -3.65 11.77 -10.22
CA LYS A 32 -4.19 12.51 -11.36
C LYS A 32 -4.88 13.80 -10.89
N THR A 33 -5.63 13.71 -9.80
CA THR A 33 -6.30 14.87 -9.20
C THR A 33 -5.28 15.90 -8.74
N VAL A 34 -4.26 15.49 -7.98
CA VAL A 34 -3.25 16.43 -7.44
C VAL A 34 -2.40 17.07 -8.53
N SER A 35 -1.90 16.27 -9.48
CA SER A 35 -1.10 16.82 -10.60
C SER A 35 -1.94 17.69 -11.53
N GLY A 36 -3.23 17.41 -11.69
CA GLY A 36 -4.14 18.20 -12.52
C GLY A 36 -4.51 19.54 -11.87
N PHE A 37 -4.88 19.52 -10.59
CA PHE A 37 -5.36 20.71 -9.87
C PHE A 37 -4.23 21.73 -9.61
N LEU A 38 -3.06 21.25 -9.18
CA LEU A 38 -1.94 22.13 -8.81
C LEU A 38 -0.96 22.39 -9.95
N HIS A 39 -1.08 21.68 -11.08
CA HIS A 39 -0.06 21.66 -12.14
C HIS A 39 1.36 21.31 -11.65
N VAL A 40 1.46 20.54 -10.57
CA VAL A 40 2.72 20.12 -9.97
C VAL A 40 3.06 18.69 -10.36
N ALA A 41 4.31 18.47 -10.79
CA ALA A 41 4.82 17.14 -11.03
C ALA A 41 4.75 16.29 -9.76
N TRP A 42 4.29 15.04 -9.89
CA TRP A 42 4.08 14.15 -8.74
C TRP A 42 5.29 14.04 -7.79
N ARG A 43 6.51 14.00 -8.34
CA ARG A 43 7.73 13.97 -7.52
C ARG A 43 7.89 15.23 -6.67
N THR A 44 7.63 16.39 -7.26
CA THR A 44 7.64 17.67 -6.53
C THR A 44 6.58 17.70 -5.43
N ALA A 45 5.37 17.17 -5.68
CA ALA A 45 4.36 17.07 -4.63
C ALA A 45 4.84 16.23 -3.44
N GLY A 46 5.52 15.11 -3.70
CA GLY A 46 6.17 14.32 -2.64
C GLY A 46 7.24 15.08 -1.87
N ASP A 47 8.07 15.88 -2.56
CA ASP A 47 9.08 16.73 -1.91
C ASP A 47 8.45 17.82 -1.03
N ILE A 48 7.35 18.41 -1.48
CA ILE A 48 6.55 19.37 -0.69
C ILE A 48 6.02 18.71 0.57
N VAL A 49 5.35 17.56 0.46
CA VAL A 49 4.78 16.84 1.63
C VAL A 49 5.87 16.51 2.65
N ARG A 50 7.03 16.03 2.19
CA ARG A 50 8.18 15.76 3.08
C ARG A 50 8.62 17.02 3.82
N ARG A 51 8.80 18.13 3.11
CA ARG A 51 9.21 19.41 3.72
C ARG A 51 8.21 19.90 4.76
N VAL A 52 6.91 19.86 4.43
CA VAL A 52 5.84 20.25 5.36
C VAL A 52 5.83 19.33 6.59
N ALA A 53 5.97 18.02 6.41
CA ALA A 53 6.02 17.07 7.51
C ALA A 53 7.24 17.31 8.42
N ASP A 54 8.41 17.61 7.86
CA ASP A 54 9.62 17.89 8.63
C ASP A 54 9.48 19.18 9.45
N ARG A 55 8.86 20.23 8.89
CA ARG A 55 8.52 21.45 9.63
C ARG A 55 7.57 21.17 10.79
N LEU A 56 6.52 20.39 10.55
CA LEU A 56 5.55 20.02 11.59
C LEU A 56 6.21 19.21 12.70
N ARG A 57 7.08 18.24 12.37
CA ARG A 57 7.85 17.48 13.35
C ARG A 57 8.79 18.34 14.18
N ALA A 58 9.41 19.36 13.57
CA ALA A 58 10.29 20.27 14.29
C ALA A 58 9.53 21.25 15.22
N ALA A 59 8.28 21.59 14.88
CA ALA A 59 7.48 22.54 15.62
C ALA A 59 6.66 21.92 16.77
N MET A 60 6.41 20.61 16.73
CA MET A 60 5.59 19.92 17.73
C MET A 60 6.47 19.15 18.73
N PRO A 61 6.07 19.08 20.02
CA PRO A 61 6.63 18.12 20.97
C PRO A 61 6.51 16.69 20.44
N SER A 62 7.27 15.76 21.04
CA SER A 62 7.21 14.37 20.62
C SER A 62 5.78 13.87 20.73
N PRO A 63 5.20 13.26 19.66
CA PRO A 63 3.85 12.71 19.72
C PRO A 63 3.74 11.51 20.68
N PHE A 64 4.87 11.06 21.24
CA PHE A 64 4.97 9.95 22.18
C PHE A 64 5.17 10.40 23.62
N ASP A 65 5.25 11.70 23.91
CA ASP A 65 5.44 12.18 25.29
C ASP A 65 4.24 11.79 26.17
N GLY A 66 4.52 11.05 27.24
CA GLY A 66 3.49 10.53 28.16
C GLY A 66 2.64 9.38 27.61
N LEU A 67 2.99 8.81 26.45
CA LEU A 67 2.22 7.72 25.85
C LEU A 67 2.44 6.39 26.58
N ALA A 68 1.36 5.81 27.12
CA ALA A 68 1.42 4.56 27.88
C ALA A 68 1.13 3.28 27.05
N ALA A 69 0.47 3.42 25.90
CA ALA A 69 0.11 2.28 25.03
C ALA A 69 -0.03 2.72 23.56
N ILE A 70 0.29 1.81 22.63
CA ILE A 70 0.14 2.01 21.19
C ILE A 70 -0.77 0.91 20.64
N GLY A 71 -1.87 1.31 20.00
CA GLY A 71 -2.71 0.39 19.24
C GLY A 71 -2.09 0.04 17.89
N VAL A 72 -2.10 -1.24 17.52
CA VAL A 72 -1.65 -1.71 16.21
C VAL A 72 -2.86 -2.24 15.45
N ASP A 73 -3.13 -1.65 14.28
CA ASP A 73 -4.15 -2.14 13.35
C ASP A 73 -3.51 -2.76 12.10
N THR A 74 -4.16 -3.79 11.55
CA THR A 74 -3.71 -4.49 10.34
C THR A 74 -4.66 -4.21 9.19
N ALA A 75 -4.23 -3.36 8.26
CA ALA A 75 -4.92 -3.15 7.00
C ALA A 75 -4.36 -4.08 5.90
N ARG A 76 -5.25 -4.65 5.08
CA ARG A 76 -4.87 -5.38 3.85
C ARG A 76 -5.04 -4.46 2.64
N ALA A 77 -3.96 -4.31 1.87
CA ALA A 77 -3.98 -3.59 0.60
C ALA A 77 -3.43 -4.47 -0.52
N THR A 78 -4.10 -4.46 -1.67
CA THR A 78 -3.57 -5.10 -2.88
C THR A 78 -2.38 -4.29 -3.37
N ARG A 79 -1.19 -4.86 -3.28
CA ARG A 79 0.01 -4.27 -3.87
C ARG A 79 -0.11 -4.34 -5.40
N ILE A 80 -0.12 -3.19 -6.05
CA ILE A 80 0.02 -3.12 -7.50
C ILE A 80 1.43 -3.59 -7.85
N ARG A 81 1.54 -4.58 -8.76
CA ARG A 81 2.83 -5.11 -9.20
C ARG A 81 3.62 -4.00 -9.92
N PRO A 82 4.92 -3.86 -9.66
CA PRO A 82 5.76 -2.99 -10.47
C PRO A 82 5.71 -3.43 -11.93
N TRP A 83 5.81 -2.47 -12.85
CA TRP A 83 5.79 -2.73 -14.29
C TRP A 83 6.82 -3.78 -14.72
N SER A 84 7.99 -3.80 -14.09
CA SER A 84 9.06 -4.77 -14.35
C SER A 84 8.62 -6.22 -14.14
N ASP A 85 7.78 -6.48 -13.14
CA ASP A 85 7.33 -7.83 -12.78
C ASP A 85 6.10 -8.25 -13.61
N ALA A 86 5.31 -7.29 -14.12
CA ALA A 86 4.10 -7.58 -14.87
C ALA A 86 4.35 -8.45 -16.12
N ARG A 87 5.56 -8.40 -16.67
CA ARG A 87 5.98 -9.23 -17.82
C ARG A 87 6.38 -10.66 -17.46
N THR A 88 6.60 -10.98 -16.19
CA THR A 88 6.84 -12.37 -15.79
C THR A 88 5.49 -13.05 -15.58
N PRO A 89 5.15 -14.07 -16.40
CA PRO A 89 3.95 -14.87 -16.18
C PRO A 89 4.00 -15.44 -14.76
N ARG A 90 2.88 -15.39 -14.05
CA ARG A 90 2.77 -16.10 -12.78
C ARG A 90 3.00 -17.58 -13.10
N ALA A 91 4.08 -18.16 -12.58
CA ALA A 91 4.24 -19.61 -12.62
C ALA A 91 3.01 -20.20 -11.89
N SER A 92 2.12 -20.85 -12.64
CA SER A 92 1.05 -21.64 -12.04
C SER A 92 1.70 -22.83 -11.37
N SER A 93 1.90 -22.75 -10.05
CA SER A 93 2.09 -23.95 -9.27
C SER A 93 0.74 -24.66 -9.22
N THR A 94 0.44 -25.47 -10.24
CA THR A 94 -0.59 -26.50 -10.11
C THR A 94 -0.06 -27.49 -9.09
N VAL A 95 -0.45 -27.32 -7.82
CA VAL A 95 -0.31 -28.39 -6.83
C VAL A 95 -1.15 -29.55 -7.37
N HIS A 96 -0.49 -30.54 -7.95
CA HIS A 96 -1.13 -31.81 -8.26
C HIS A 96 -1.47 -32.44 -6.91
N GLY A 97 -2.69 -32.21 -6.44
CA GLY A 97 -3.26 -32.96 -5.33
C GLY A 97 -3.27 -34.42 -5.74
N GLY A 98 -2.26 -35.17 -5.29
CA GLY A 98 -2.24 -36.61 -5.44
C GLY A 98 -3.45 -37.18 -4.72
N SER A 99 -4.46 -37.56 -5.50
CA SER A 99 -5.62 -38.29 -5.01
C SER A 99 -5.12 -39.63 -4.41
N ARG A 100 -5.20 -39.72 -3.08
CA ARG A 100 -5.13 -40.98 -2.35
C ARG A 100 -6.39 -41.08 -1.49
N ASN A 101 -7.51 -41.38 -2.13
CA ASN A 101 -8.63 -42.04 -1.47
C ASN A 101 -9.12 -43.20 -2.33
N ARG A 102 -8.49 -44.35 -2.12
CA ARG A 102 -9.09 -45.67 -2.33
C ARG A 102 -10.37 -45.74 -1.51
N CYS A 103 -11.53 -45.65 -2.15
CA CYS A 103 -12.74 -46.28 -1.64
C CYS A 103 -13.02 -47.46 -2.56
N ALA A 104 -12.63 -48.65 -2.11
CA ALA A 104 -13.02 -49.91 -2.71
C ALA A 104 -14.52 -50.12 -2.42
N CYS A 105 -15.39 -49.74 -3.35
CA CYS A 105 -16.70 -50.34 -3.43
C CYS A 105 -16.50 -51.74 -4.01
N SER A 106 -16.43 -52.75 -3.14
CA SER A 106 -16.38 -54.16 -3.51
C SER A 106 -17.60 -54.50 -4.36
N GLY A 107 -17.38 -54.71 -5.66
CA GLY A 107 -18.31 -55.41 -6.52
C GLY A 107 -18.46 -56.86 -6.04
N SER A 108 -19.69 -57.31 -5.89
CA SER A 108 -20.03 -58.72 -5.72
C SER A 108 -19.60 -59.53 -6.94
N PRO A 109 -19.23 -60.81 -6.74
CA PRO A 109 -19.73 -61.83 -7.64
C PRO A 109 -20.39 -62.98 -6.88
N SER A 110 -21.54 -63.40 -7.42
CA SER A 110 -22.26 -64.64 -7.18
C SER A 110 -21.37 -65.89 -7.20
N THR A 111 -21.65 -66.89 -6.35
CA THR A 111 -22.07 -68.30 -6.66
C THR A 111 -22.20 -69.10 -5.34
N GLY A 112 -23.26 -69.92 -5.18
CA GLY A 112 -23.42 -70.88 -4.07
C GLY A 112 -22.41 -72.03 -4.12
N PRO A 113 -22.41 -72.96 -3.13
CA PRO A 113 -23.44 -74.01 -3.03
C PRO A 113 -23.92 -74.30 -1.60
N GLY A 114 -24.96 -75.14 -1.47
CA GLY A 114 -25.59 -75.52 -0.21
C GLY A 114 -24.99 -76.75 0.49
N GLU A 115 -25.32 -76.86 1.78
CA GLU A 115 -25.34 -78.00 2.72
C GLU A 115 -25.78 -77.35 4.06
N SER A 116 -26.72 -77.81 4.89
CA SER A 116 -27.48 -79.06 5.04
C SER A 116 -28.92 -78.75 5.48
#